data_AF-A0A2K6N0N4-F1
#
_entry.id   AF-A0A2K6N0N4-F1
#
_cell.length_a   1.000
_cell.length_b   1.000
_cell.length_c   1.000
_cell.angle_alpha   90.00
_cell.angle_beta   90.00
_cell.angle_gamma   90.00
#
_symmetry.space_group_name_H-M   'P 1'
#
loop_
_entity.id
_entity.type
_entity.pdbx_description
1 polymer ?
#
loop_
_entity_poly.entity_id
_entity_poly.type
_entity_poly.pdbx_seq_one_letter_code
_entity_poly.pdbx_strand_id
1 'polypeptide(L)'
;MEAPAAGLFLLLLLGSWTPAPGSASSETPPLINEDVKRTVDLSSHLAKVTAEVVLAHLGGSSTSRASSFLLALEPELESRLAHLGVQVKGEDEEDNNLEVRETKIKGKSGRFFIVKLPVALDPGAKISVIVETVYTHVLQPYPTQITQSEKQFVVFEGNHYFYSPYPTKTQTMRVKVASRNVESYTKLGNPTRSEDLLDYGPFRDVPAYSQDTFKVHYENNSPFLTITSMTRVIEVSHWGNIAVEENVDLKHTGAVLKGPFSRYDYQRQPDSGISSIRSFKTILPAAAQDVYYRDEIGNVSTSHLLILDDSVEMEIRPRFPLFGGWKTHYIVGYNLPSYEYLYNLGDQYALKMRFVDHVFDEQVIDSLTVKIILPEGAKNIEIDSPYEISRAPDELHYTYLDTFGRPVIVAYKKNLVEQHIQDIVVHYTFNKVLMLQEPLLVVAAFYILFFTVIIYVRLDFSITKDPAAEARMKVACITEQVLTLVNKRIGLYRHFDETVNRYKQSRDISTLNSGKKSLETEHKALTSEIALLQSRLKTEGSDLCDRVSEMQKLDAQVKELVLKSAVEAERLVAGKLKKDTYIENEKLISGKRQELVTKIDHILDAL
;
A
#
# COMPACT_ATOMS: atom_id res chain seq x y z
N MET A 1 -47.83 -23.80 -64.82
CA MET A 1 -46.55 -24.32 -64.27
C MET A 1 -45.78 -23.12 -63.81
N GLU A 2 -46.03 -22.69 -62.56
CA GLU A 2 -45.27 -23.13 -61.37
C GLU A 2 -43.86 -22.51 -61.33
N ALA A 3 -43.72 -21.50 -60.45
CA ALA A 3 -42.60 -21.14 -59.56
C ALA A 3 -41.17 -20.95 -60.15
N PRO A 4 -40.27 -20.13 -59.56
CA PRO A 4 -39.85 -20.17 -58.14
C PRO A 4 -39.94 -18.80 -57.43
N ALA A 5 -40.45 -18.72 -56.19
CA ALA A 5 -39.76 -18.95 -54.91
C ALA A 5 -38.68 -17.89 -54.59
N ALA A 6 -39.13 -16.90 -53.81
CA ALA A 6 -38.35 -15.80 -53.24
C ALA A 6 -37.57 -16.27 -51.99
N GLY A 7 -36.28 -15.93 -51.93
CA GLY A 7 -35.45 -16.00 -50.72
C GLY A 7 -35.26 -14.60 -50.16
N LEU A 8 -35.80 -14.37 -48.97
CA LEU A 8 -35.78 -13.11 -48.22
C LEU A 8 -34.43 -12.96 -47.49
N PHE A 9 -33.62 -11.96 -47.84
CA PHE A 9 -32.44 -11.55 -47.06
C PHE A 9 -32.84 -10.36 -46.18
N LEU A 10 -32.96 -10.59 -44.87
CA LEU A 10 -33.27 -9.57 -43.87
C LEU A 10 -31.97 -8.88 -43.43
N LEU A 11 -31.72 -7.67 -43.89
CA LEU A 11 -30.62 -6.80 -43.44
C LEU A 11 -31.05 -6.06 -42.18
N LEU A 12 -30.55 -6.51 -41.02
CA LEU A 12 -30.68 -5.83 -39.73
C LEU A 12 -29.72 -4.63 -39.67
N LEU A 13 -30.27 -3.43 -39.85
CA LEU A 13 -29.63 -2.14 -39.56
C LEU A 13 -29.58 -1.95 -38.02
N LEU A 14 -28.45 -2.26 -37.40
CA LEU A 14 -28.14 -1.83 -36.04
C LEU A 14 -27.72 -0.36 -36.07
N GLY A 15 -28.66 0.52 -35.71
CA GLY A 15 -28.39 1.94 -35.49
C GLY A 15 -27.53 2.14 -34.26
N SER A 16 -26.28 2.57 -34.46
CA SER A 16 -25.41 3.06 -33.40
C SER A 16 -25.93 4.42 -32.90
N TRP A 17 -26.56 4.42 -31.72
CA TRP A 17 -26.76 5.63 -30.93
C TRP A 17 -25.41 6.12 -30.42
N THR A 18 -24.86 7.14 -31.07
CA THR A 18 -23.82 7.98 -30.50
C THR A 18 -24.51 9.21 -29.86
N PRO A 19 -24.29 9.52 -28.58
CA PRO A 19 -24.82 10.75 -28.01
C PRO A 19 -24.03 11.93 -28.58
N ALA A 20 -24.68 12.71 -29.45
CA ALA A 20 -24.13 13.97 -29.94
C ALA A 20 -24.04 15.00 -28.80
N PRO A 21 -23.00 15.84 -28.74
CA PRO A 21 -22.96 16.97 -27.82
C PRO A 21 -24.11 17.93 -28.15
N GLY A 22 -25.04 18.06 -27.20
CA GLY A 22 -26.22 18.93 -27.36
C GLY A 22 -25.80 20.38 -27.55
N SER A 23 -26.02 20.92 -28.74
CA SER A 23 -25.89 22.35 -28.97
C SER A 23 -27.14 23.05 -28.40
N ALA A 24 -26.97 23.82 -27.32
CA ALA A 24 -28.04 24.65 -26.78
C ALA A 24 -28.38 25.79 -27.77
N SER A 25 -29.67 25.96 -28.04
CA SER A 25 -30.27 27.08 -28.77
C SER A 25 -30.23 28.37 -27.96
N SER A 26 -30.19 29.52 -28.66
CA SER A 26 -29.94 30.87 -28.15
C SER A 26 -31.10 31.54 -27.39
N GLU A 27 -31.94 30.79 -26.68
CA GLU A 27 -32.98 31.38 -25.83
C GLU A 27 -32.79 30.88 -24.40
N THR A 28 -31.93 31.58 -23.65
CA THR A 28 -31.88 31.42 -22.19
C THR A 28 -33.24 31.85 -21.60
N PRO A 29 -33.89 31.02 -20.76
CA PRO A 29 -35.10 31.45 -20.05
C PRO A 29 -34.81 32.73 -19.25
N PRO A 30 -35.80 33.63 -19.05
CA PRO A 30 -35.61 34.91 -18.40
C PRO A 30 -35.41 34.71 -16.89
N LEU A 31 -34.20 34.31 -16.53
CA LEU A 31 -33.69 34.29 -15.16
C LEU A 31 -33.06 35.65 -14.87
N ILE A 32 -33.25 36.11 -13.63
CA ILE A 32 -32.63 37.32 -13.09
C ILE A 32 -32.00 36.97 -11.75
N ASN A 33 -30.84 37.55 -11.47
CA ASN A 33 -30.27 37.50 -10.13
C ASN A 33 -30.91 38.62 -9.31
N GLU A 34 -31.76 38.28 -8.34
CA GLU A 34 -32.36 39.29 -7.48
C GLU A 34 -31.35 39.90 -6.50
N ASP A 35 -30.61 39.04 -5.81
CA ASP A 35 -29.59 39.44 -4.86
C ASP A 35 -28.36 38.55 -5.01
N VAL A 36 -27.18 39.17 -5.02
CA VAL A 36 -25.90 38.48 -5.09
C VAL A 36 -25.00 38.99 -3.97
N LYS A 37 -24.65 38.11 -3.04
CA LYS A 37 -23.68 38.39 -1.98
C LYS A 37 -22.42 37.62 -2.26
N ARG A 38 -21.36 38.33 -2.65
CA ARG A 38 -20.08 37.72 -2.97
C ARG A 38 -19.06 37.99 -1.88
N THR A 39 -18.48 36.94 -1.34
CA THR A 39 -17.36 36.99 -0.40
C THR A 39 -16.11 36.47 -1.09
N VAL A 40 -15.04 37.26 -1.10
CA VAL A 40 -13.74 36.92 -1.65
C VAL A 40 -12.75 36.81 -0.48
N ASP A 41 -12.30 35.61 -0.17
CA ASP A 41 -11.29 35.36 0.85
C ASP A 41 -9.91 35.23 0.20
N LEU A 42 -9.03 36.17 0.53
CA LEU A 42 -7.65 36.28 0.07
C LEU A 42 -6.65 36.17 1.25
N SER A 43 -7.07 35.54 2.35
CA SER A 43 -6.21 35.36 3.53
C SER A 43 -5.07 34.36 3.30
N SER A 44 -5.26 33.40 2.40
CA SER A 44 -4.27 32.40 2.03
C SER A 44 -3.51 32.76 0.75
N HIS A 45 -2.79 31.79 0.18
CA HIS A 45 -2.18 31.93 -1.16
C HIS A 45 -3.17 31.66 -2.30
N LEU A 46 -4.41 31.26 -1.96
CA LEU A 46 -5.52 31.03 -2.88
C LEU A 46 -6.50 32.22 -2.86
N ALA A 47 -7.28 32.37 -3.93
CA ALA A 47 -8.46 33.23 -3.91
C ALA A 47 -9.73 32.38 -3.92
N LYS A 48 -10.43 32.36 -2.78
CA LYS A 48 -11.69 31.62 -2.60
C LYS A 48 -12.85 32.60 -2.75
N VAL A 49 -13.74 32.35 -3.70
CA VAL A 49 -14.88 33.23 -3.98
C VAL A 49 -16.17 32.44 -3.78
N THR A 50 -16.96 32.87 -2.81
CA THR A 50 -18.29 32.32 -2.53
C THR A 50 -19.33 33.36 -2.90
N ALA A 51 -20.24 33.03 -3.82
CA ALA A 51 -21.35 33.87 -4.22
C ALA A 51 -22.67 33.21 -3.85
N GLU A 52 -23.41 33.81 -2.92
CA GLU A 52 -24.80 33.45 -2.65
C GLU A 52 -25.69 34.21 -3.64
N VAL A 53 -26.32 33.46 -4.55
CA VAL A 53 -27.13 33.99 -5.65
C VAL A 53 -28.59 33.61 -5.43
N VAL A 54 -29.47 34.62 -5.34
CA VAL A 54 -30.92 34.43 -5.36
C VAL A 54 -31.42 34.55 -6.80
N LEU A 55 -31.68 33.41 -7.42
CA LEU A 55 -32.21 33.33 -8.78
C LEU A 55 -33.74 33.44 -8.73
N ALA A 56 -34.31 34.30 -9.57
CA ALA A 56 -35.75 34.39 -9.78
C ALA A 56 -36.11 34.21 -11.24
N HIS A 57 -37.27 33.61 -11.49
CA HIS A 57 -37.79 33.45 -12.83
C HIS A 57 -38.81 34.55 -13.17
N LEU A 58 -38.50 35.40 -14.16
CA LEU A 58 -39.34 36.53 -14.58
C LEU A 58 -40.50 36.16 -15.53
N GLY A 59 -40.69 34.88 -15.85
CA GLY A 59 -41.70 34.45 -16.81
C GLY A 59 -43.14 34.70 -16.33
N GLY A 60 -44.06 34.90 -17.28
CA GLY A 60 -45.49 34.71 -17.04
C GLY A 60 -45.86 33.22 -17.06
N SER A 61 -47.11 32.86 -16.71
CA SER A 61 -47.59 31.47 -16.65
C SER A 61 -47.47 30.66 -17.96
N SER A 62 -47.16 31.31 -19.08
CA SER A 62 -46.88 30.71 -20.39
C SER A 62 -45.40 30.34 -20.64
N THR A 63 -44.49 30.64 -19.70
CA THR A 63 -43.06 30.37 -19.85
C THR A 63 -42.72 28.98 -19.32
N SER A 64 -41.92 28.21 -20.07
CA SER A 64 -41.47 26.88 -19.63
C SER A 64 -40.61 26.96 -18.37
N ARG A 65 -40.80 26.01 -17.46
CA ARG A 65 -39.99 25.88 -16.23
C ARG A 65 -38.50 25.82 -16.54
N ALA A 66 -37.69 26.52 -15.76
CA ALA A 66 -36.24 26.50 -15.91
C ALA A 66 -35.64 25.33 -15.09
N SER A 67 -35.13 24.30 -15.76
CA SER A 67 -34.50 23.13 -15.12
C SER A 67 -32.99 23.26 -14.94
N SER A 68 -32.38 24.30 -15.51
CA SER A 68 -30.95 24.56 -15.40
C SER A 68 -30.66 26.05 -15.50
N PHE A 69 -29.50 26.45 -15.00
CA PHE A 69 -28.99 27.82 -15.14
C PHE A 69 -27.51 27.79 -15.56
N LEU A 70 -27.05 28.93 -16.06
CA LEU A 70 -25.74 29.09 -16.67
C LEU A 70 -24.83 29.94 -15.79
N LEU A 71 -23.63 29.45 -15.48
CA LEU A 71 -22.54 30.23 -14.90
C LEU A 71 -21.54 30.62 -16.00
N ALA A 72 -20.94 31.78 -15.82
CA ALA A 72 -19.84 32.28 -16.62
C ALA A 72 -18.65 32.56 -15.72
N LEU A 73 -17.44 32.29 -16.21
CA LEU A 73 -16.21 32.74 -15.55
C LEU A 73 -15.67 33.98 -16.23
N GLU A 74 -15.11 34.87 -15.44
CA GLU A 74 -14.40 36.04 -15.95
C GLU A 74 -13.20 35.62 -16.83
N PRO A 75 -12.99 36.28 -17.98
CA PRO A 75 -11.90 35.93 -18.89
C PRO A 75 -10.49 36.00 -18.28
N GLU A 76 -10.31 36.85 -17.27
CA GLU A 76 -9.00 37.05 -16.62
C GLU A 76 -8.61 35.87 -15.71
N LEU A 77 -9.58 35.19 -15.09
CA LEU A 77 -9.34 34.14 -14.09
C LEU A 77 -9.70 32.73 -14.58
N GLU A 78 -10.34 32.59 -15.75
CA GLU A 78 -10.82 31.29 -16.27
C GLU A 78 -9.72 30.21 -16.42
N SER A 79 -8.47 30.64 -16.66
CA SER A 79 -7.31 29.75 -16.79
C SER A 79 -6.71 29.29 -15.46
N ARG A 80 -7.07 29.98 -14.36
CA ARG A 80 -6.56 29.76 -13.01
C ARG A 80 -7.57 29.09 -12.07
N LEU A 81 -8.74 28.73 -12.60
CA LEU A 81 -9.75 27.99 -11.86
C LEU A 81 -9.24 26.58 -11.50
N ALA A 82 -9.24 26.25 -10.21
CA ALA A 82 -8.97 24.91 -9.72
C ALA A 82 -10.27 24.14 -9.45
N HIS A 83 -11.20 24.75 -8.72
CA HIS A 83 -12.45 24.11 -8.32
C HIS A 83 -13.64 25.04 -8.56
N LEU A 84 -14.78 24.45 -8.95
CA LEU A 84 -16.08 25.11 -9.03
C LEU A 84 -17.12 24.15 -8.46
N GLY A 85 -17.66 24.50 -7.30
CA GLY A 85 -18.72 23.80 -6.60
C GLY A 85 -20.00 24.64 -6.61
N VAL A 86 -21.15 23.98 -6.70
CA VAL A 86 -22.45 24.67 -6.62
C VAL A 86 -23.37 23.89 -5.71
N GLN A 87 -23.97 24.58 -4.75
CA GLN A 87 -24.86 23.99 -3.75
C GLN A 87 -26.18 24.74 -3.69
N VAL A 88 -27.28 24.04 -3.40
CA VAL A 88 -28.54 24.67 -3.00
C VAL A 88 -28.50 24.97 -1.50
N LYS A 89 -29.07 26.10 -1.09
CA LYS A 89 -29.14 26.45 0.32
C LYS A 89 -30.09 25.49 1.08
N GLY A 90 -29.52 24.64 1.94
CA GLY A 90 -30.21 23.69 2.82
C GLY A 90 -29.32 23.28 4.00
N GLU A 91 -29.83 22.45 4.93
CA GLU A 91 -29.11 22.09 6.16
C GLU A 91 -28.05 20.97 5.98
N ASP A 92 -28.17 20.11 4.96
CA ASP A 92 -27.24 19.00 4.66
C ASP A 92 -26.36 19.28 3.43
N GLU A 93 -25.03 19.35 3.56
CA GLU A 93 -24.15 19.71 2.44
C GLU A 93 -24.00 18.63 1.34
N GLU A 94 -24.09 17.34 1.68
CA GLU A 94 -23.84 16.24 0.72
C GLU A 94 -24.97 16.07 -0.31
N ASP A 95 -26.24 16.18 0.11
CA ASP A 95 -27.42 16.05 -0.77
C ASP A 95 -27.71 17.31 -1.59
N ASN A 96 -27.04 18.44 -1.27
CA ASN A 96 -27.30 19.74 -1.87
C ASN A 96 -26.34 20.12 -3.00
N ASN A 97 -25.31 19.30 -3.27
CA ASN A 97 -24.36 19.52 -4.37
C ASN A 97 -25.03 19.32 -5.74
N LEU A 98 -24.85 20.28 -6.64
CA LEU A 98 -25.42 20.26 -7.97
C LEU A 98 -24.42 19.77 -9.03
N GLU A 99 -24.94 19.03 -10.01
CA GLU A 99 -24.13 18.60 -11.15
C GLU A 99 -23.77 19.79 -12.04
N VAL A 100 -22.48 20.08 -12.13
CA VAL A 100 -21.90 21.14 -12.98
C VAL A 100 -21.29 20.52 -14.23
N ARG A 101 -21.65 21.02 -15.42
CA ARG A 101 -21.03 20.59 -16.69
C ARG A 101 -20.54 21.78 -17.50
N GLU A 102 -19.31 21.71 -18.00
CA GLU A 102 -18.78 22.72 -18.91
C GLU A 102 -19.54 22.71 -20.25
N THR A 103 -19.83 23.89 -20.78
CA THR A 103 -20.54 24.08 -22.05
C THR A 103 -19.93 25.21 -22.88
N LYS A 104 -20.23 25.23 -24.18
CA LYS A 104 -19.85 26.32 -25.09
C LYS A 104 -21.09 26.98 -25.66
N ILE A 105 -21.10 28.32 -25.62
CA ILE A 105 -22.21 29.12 -26.15
C ILE A 105 -21.83 29.66 -27.52
N LYS A 106 -22.70 29.49 -28.51
CA LYS A 106 -22.46 29.99 -29.88
C LYS A 106 -22.30 31.52 -29.86
N GLY A 107 -21.18 32.01 -30.37
CA GLY A 107 -20.91 33.45 -30.53
C GLY A 107 -20.35 34.17 -29.29
N LYS A 108 -20.05 33.47 -28.20
CA LYS A 108 -19.33 34.05 -27.04
C LYS A 108 -18.09 33.24 -26.69
N SER A 109 -16.98 33.93 -26.46
CA SER A 109 -15.75 33.37 -25.91
C SER A 109 -15.80 33.35 -24.38
N GLY A 110 -15.15 32.36 -23.79
CA GLY A 110 -15.06 32.17 -22.34
C GLY A 110 -15.52 30.77 -21.91
N ARG A 111 -15.21 30.40 -20.67
CA ARG A 111 -15.67 29.15 -20.06
C ARG A 111 -17.04 29.33 -19.39
N PHE A 112 -17.98 28.48 -19.75
CA PHE A 112 -19.35 28.48 -19.24
C PHE A 112 -19.71 27.13 -18.65
N PHE A 113 -20.56 27.14 -17.63
CA PHE A 113 -21.00 25.93 -16.96
C PHE A 113 -22.51 25.90 -16.86
N ILE A 114 -23.13 24.77 -17.19
CA ILE A 114 -24.55 24.53 -16.97
C ILE A 114 -24.69 23.74 -15.67
N VAL A 115 -25.58 24.22 -14.82
CA VAL A 115 -25.93 23.57 -13.56
C VAL A 115 -27.37 23.14 -13.62
N LYS A 116 -27.63 21.86 -13.33
CA LYS A 116 -28.98 21.33 -13.26
C LYS A 116 -29.57 21.60 -11.88
N LEU A 117 -30.78 22.13 -11.86
CA LEU A 117 -31.54 22.37 -10.64
C LEU A 117 -32.20 21.06 -10.19
N PRO A 118 -32.28 20.76 -8.88
CA PRO A 118 -32.96 19.57 -8.38
C PRO A 118 -34.45 19.58 -8.73
N VAL A 119 -35.07 20.75 -8.61
CA VAL A 119 -36.46 21.01 -8.97
C VAL A 119 -36.49 22.15 -9.98
N ALA A 120 -37.19 21.93 -11.09
CA ALA A 120 -37.34 22.97 -12.12
C ALA A 120 -38.08 24.18 -11.55
N LEU A 121 -37.52 25.37 -11.76
CA LEU A 121 -38.02 26.61 -11.21
C LEU A 121 -39.25 27.07 -11.99
N ASP A 122 -40.37 27.21 -11.27
CA ASP A 122 -41.62 27.76 -11.81
C ASP A 122 -41.51 29.29 -12.05
N PRO A 123 -42.27 29.86 -13.01
CA PRO A 123 -42.32 31.31 -13.19
C PRO A 123 -42.78 32.03 -11.92
N GLY A 124 -42.02 33.05 -11.48
CA GLY A 124 -42.24 33.77 -10.22
C GLY A 124 -41.64 33.12 -8.97
N ALA A 125 -41.14 31.87 -9.06
CA ALA A 125 -40.45 31.21 -7.97
C ALA A 125 -39.00 31.72 -7.84
N LYS A 126 -38.42 31.49 -6.66
CA LYS A 126 -37.05 31.87 -6.33
C LYS A 126 -36.29 30.68 -5.76
N ILE A 127 -35.00 30.61 -6.04
CA ILE A 127 -34.09 29.63 -5.45
C ILE A 127 -32.79 30.31 -5.04
N SER A 128 -32.25 29.91 -3.89
CA SER A 128 -30.95 30.39 -3.41
C SER A 128 -29.89 29.32 -3.69
N VAL A 129 -28.86 29.72 -4.41
CA VAL A 129 -27.76 28.85 -4.81
C VAL A 129 -26.45 29.47 -4.35
N ILE A 130 -25.57 28.65 -3.78
CA ILE A 130 -24.23 29.03 -3.36
C ILE A 130 -23.27 28.53 -4.42
N VAL A 131 -22.49 29.45 -4.99
CA VAL A 131 -21.45 29.14 -5.96
C VAL A 131 -20.10 29.36 -5.28
N GLU A 132 -19.30 28.31 -5.17
CA GLU A 132 -17.94 28.37 -4.65
C GLU A 132 -16.94 28.15 -5.78
N THR A 133 -15.98 29.05 -5.88
CA THR A 133 -14.87 28.95 -6.84
C THR A 133 -13.55 29.15 -6.12
N VAL A 134 -12.56 28.35 -6.49
CA VAL A 134 -11.20 28.45 -5.95
C VAL A 134 -10.23 28.70 -7.09
N TYR A 135 -9.51 29.81 -7.01
CA TYR A 135 -8.48 30.19 -7.97
C TYR A 135 -7.09 30.06 -7.37
N THR A 136 -6.18 29.49 -8.14
CA THR A 136 -4.79 29.25 -7.76
C THR A 136 -3.86 30.18 -8.51
N HIS A 137 -2.70 30.53 -7.93
CA HIS A 137 -1.67 31.36 -8.59
C HIS A 137 -2.17 32.73 -9.09
N VAL A 138 -3.13 33.33 -8.40
CA VAL A 138 -3.69 34.66 -8.74
C VAL A 138 -3.13 35.79 -7.87
N LEU A 139 -2.59 35.47 -6.69
CA LEU A 139 -1.94 36.44 -5.81
C LEU A 139 -0.49 36.65 -6.23
N GLN A 140 -0.17 37.84 -6.71
CA GLN A 140 1.17 38.17 -7.20
C GLN A 140 1.96 38.96 -6.16
N PRO A 141 3.15 38.49 -5.74
CA PRO A 141 3.98 39.26 -4.82
C PRO A 141 4.42 40.60 -5.42
N TYR A 142 4.17 41.68 -4.68
CA TYR A 142 4.55 43.04 -5.05
C TYR A 142 5.01 43.79 -3.78
N PRO A 143 6.32 43.91 -3.53
CA PRO A 143 7.42 43.61 -4.44
C PRO A 143 7.64 42.11 -4.70
N THR A 144 8.20 41.78 -5.87
CA THR A 144 8.49 40.39 -6.27
C THR A 144 9.66 39.77 -5.52
N GLN A 145 10.50 40.60 -4.88
CA GLN A 145 11.64 40.18 -4.09
C GLN A 145 11.67 40.96 -2.78
N ILE A 146 11.93 40.25 -1.68
CA ILE A 146 12.00 40.81 -0.32
C ILE A 146 13.27 40.36 0.39
N THR A 147 13.85 41.21 1.24
CA THR A 147 14.95 40.82 2.13
C THR A 147 14.46 39.91 3.26
N GLN A 148 15.37 39.25 3.97
CA GLN A 148 15.03 38.33 5.06
C GLN A 148 14.16 38.97 6.17
N SER A 149 14.30 40.27 6.41
CA SER A 149 13.57 41.02 7.45
C SER A 149 12.32 41.75 6.95
N GLU A 150 12.04 41.70 5.64
CA GLU A 150 10.90 42.39 5.05
C GLU A 150 9.63 41.53 5.08
N LYS A 151 8.49 42.21 5.07
CA LYS A 151 7.17 41.59 4.99
C LYS A 151 6.76 41.41 3.54
N GLN A 152 5.97 40.37 3.29
CA GLN A 152 5.42 40.10 1.97
C GLN A 152 4.14 40.92 1.76
N PHE A 153 4.09 41.60 0.62
CA PHE A 153 2.88 42.23 0.12
C PHE A 153 2.50 41.58 -1.21
N VAL A 154 1.20 41.44 -1.45
CA VAL A 154 0.66 40.80 -2.65
C VAL A 154 -0.43 41.65 -3.28
N VAL A 155 -0.57 41.50 -4.58
CA VAL A 155 -1.61 42.13 -5.40
C VAL A 155 -2.56 41.05 -5.89
N PHE A 156 -3.85 41.29 -5.70
CA PHE A 156 -4.91 40.54 -6.35
C PHE A 156 -5.64 41.44 -7.36
N GLU A 157 -5.90 40.89 -8.55
CA GLU A 157 -6.69 41.52 -9.60
C GLU A 157 -7.89 40.62 -9.92
N GLY A 158 -9.08 41.18 -9.93
CA GLY A 158 -10.33 40.49 -10.19
C GLY A 158 -11.40 41.44 -10.70
N ASN A 159 -12.68 41.09 -10.52
CA ASN A 159 -13.81 41.89 -11.01
C ASN A 159 -14.61 42.48 -9.82
N HIS A 160 -15.04 43.74 -9.87
CA HIS A 160 -15.95 44.33 -8.87
C HIS A 160 -17.36 43.74 -8.92
N TYR A 161 -17.80 43.32 -10.10
CA TYR A 161 -19.16 42.84 -10.33
C TYR A 161 -19.21 41.32 -10.41
N PHE A 162 -20.39 40.75 -10.15
CA PHE A 162 -20.61 39.32 -10.40
C PHE A 162 -20.76 39.08 -11.90
N TYR A 163 -19.73 38.46 -12.50
CA TYR A 163 -19.71 38.20 -13.93
C TYR A 163 -20.68 37.08 -14.28
N SER A 164 -21.87 37.43 -14.76
CA SER A 164 -22.91 36.45 -15.03
C SER A 164 -23.66 36.75 -16.33
N PRO A 165 -24.25 35.74 -16.99
CA PRO A 165 -25.04 35.94 -18.19
C PRO A 165 -26.41 36.60 -17.93
N TYR A 166 -26.80 36.72 -16.66
CA TYR A 166 -28.07 37.30 -16.23
C TYR A 166 -27.85 38.71 -15.67
N PRO A 167 -28.80 39.63 -15.85
CA PRO A 167 -28.78 40.91 -15.15
C PRO A 167 -28.94 40.69 -13.64
N THR A 168 -28.30 41.53 -12.84
CA THR A 168 -28.33 41.46 -11.38
C THR A 168 -28.95 42.72 -10.80
N LYS A 169 -29.98 42.57 -9.96
CA LYS A 169 -30.71 43.71 -9.38
C LYS A 169 -29.97 44.35 -8.22
N THR A 170 -29.51 43.56 -7.24
CA THR A 170 -28.62 44.03 -6.17
C THR A 170 -27.43 43.12 -6.03
N GLN A 171 -26.24 43.70 -5.82
CA GLN A 171 -25.06 42.92 -5.46
C GLN A 171 -24.19 43.65 -4.43
N THR A 172 -23.57 42.86 -3.57
CA THR A 172 -22.58 43.30 -2.57
C THR A 172 -21.35 42.44 -2.67
N MET A 173 -20.18 43.03 -2.46
CA MET A 173 -18.90 42.32 -2.45
C MET A 173 -18.18 42.61 -1.15
N ARG A 174 -17.81 41.54 -0.44
CA ARG A 174 -16.96 41.59 0.75
C ARG A 174 -15.63 40.93 0.44
N VAL A 175 -14.52 41.60 0.73
CA VAL A 175 -13.18 41.06 0.52
C VAL A 175 -12.50 40.92 1.88
N LYS A 176 -12.06 39.72 2.20
CA LYS A 176 -11.28 39.40 3.40
C LYS A 176 -9.81 39.29 3.02
N VAL A 177 -8.97 40.11 3.66
CA VAL A 177 -7.52 40.12 3.46
C VAL A 177 -6.80 39.44 4.62
N ALA A 178 -5.55 39.02 4.41
CA ALA A 178 -4.76 38.32 5.43
C ALA A 178 -4.37 39.19 6.64
N SER A 179 -4.33 40.51 6.46
CA SER A 179 -3.90 41.47 7.47
C SER A 179 -4.61 42.79 7.27
N ARG A 180 -4.77 43.54 8.36
CA ARG A 180 -5.27 44.92 8.34
C ARG A 180 -4.36 45.87 7.55
N ASN A 181 -3.15 45.49 7.16
CA ASN A 181 -2.24 46.37 6.43
C ASN A 181 -2.51 46.32 4.92
N VAL A 182 -3.32 47.27 4.45
CA VAL A 182 -3.66 47.44 3.03
C VAL A 182 -3.02 48.72 2.51
N GLU A 183 -2.20 48.60 1.47
CA GLU A 183 -1.47 49.69 0.82
C GLU A 183 -2.39 50.48 -0.12
N SER A 184 -3.12 49.77 -1.00
CA SER A 184 -4.05 50.38 -1.94
C SER A 184 -5.17 49.43 -2.34
N TYR A 185 -6.32 50.01 -2.68
CA TYR A 185 -7.48 49.29 -3.21
C TYR A 185 -8.31 50.23 -4.10
N THR A 186 -9.02 49.68 -5.08
CA THR A 186 -9.89 50.44 -5.98
C THR A 186 -11.09 51.02 -5.24
N LYS A 187 -11.48 52.28 -5.51
CA LYS A 187 -12.53 52.99 -4.74
C LYS A 187 -13.84 53.14 -5.52
N LEU A 188 -14.42 52.03 -5.96
CA LEU A 188 -15.72 52.04 -6.64
C LEU A 188 -16.87 52.06 -5.62
N GLY A 189 -17.73 53.08 -5.65
CA GLY A 189 -18.93 53.14 -4.81
C GLY A 189 -18.67 53.45 -3.32
N ASN A 190 -17.58 54.15 -3.01
CA ASN A 190 -17.17 54.51 -1.64
C ASN A 190 -17.11 53.32 -0.67
N PRO A 191 -16.23 52.33 -0.93
CA PRO A 191 -16.13 51.13 -0.11
C PRO A 191 -15.74 51.45 1.34
N THR A 192 -16.33 50.71 2.28
CA THR A 192 -16.01 50.81 3.71
C THR A 192 -14.97 49.77 4.08
N ARG A 193 -14.03 50.16 4.97
CA ARG A 193 -12.99 49.27 5.48
C ARG A 193 -13.18 49.05 6.97
N SER A 194 -13.23 47.79 7.38
CA SER A 194 -13.38 47.36 8.76
C SER A 194 -12.27 46.35 9.06
N GLU A 195 -11.22 46.78 9.76
CA GLU A 195 -10.06 45.94 10.09
C GLU A 195 -9.41 45.26 8.87
N ASP A 196 -9.71 43.97 8.66
CA ASP A 196 -9.25 43.08 7.59
C ASP A 196 -10.34 42.81 6.51
N LEU A 197 -11.46 43.52 6.56
CA LEU A 197 -12.57 43.42 5.62
C LEU A 197 -12.73 44.71 4.80
N LEU A 198 -13.00 44.56 3.50
CA LEU A 198 -13.36 45.62 2.57
C LEU A 198 -14.74 45.33 1.99
N ASP A 199 -15.70 46.22 2.25
CA ASP A 199 -17.09 46.09 1.80
C ASP A 199 -17.37 47.06 0.65
N TYR A 200 -17.88 46.52 -0.46
CA TYR A 200 -18.24 47.23 -1.68
C TYR A 200 -19.74 47.10 -1.98
N GLY A 201 -20.30 48.17 -2.52
CA GLY A 201 -21.71 48.26 -2.86
C GLY A 201 -22.57 48.70 -1.67
N PRO A 202 -23.90 48.54 -1.77
CA PRO A 202 -24.61 47.76 -2.79
C PRO A 202 -24.62 48.44 -4.16
N PHE A 203 -24.30 47.68 -5.21
CA PHE A 203 -24.48 48.09 -6.60
C PHE A 203 -25.89 47.69 -7.07
N ARG A 204 -26.59 48.58 -7.77
CA ARG A 204 -27.96 48.37 -8.25
C ARG A 204 -28.00 48.24 -9.77
N ASP A 205 -28.89 47.37 -10.26
CA ASP A 205 -29.24 47.19 -11.67
C ASP A 205 -28.02 47.03 -12.60
N VAL A 206 -27.25 45.99 -12.33
CA VAL A 206 -26.00 45.67 -13.02
C VAL A 206 -26.31 44.84 -14.26
N PRO A 207 -25.87 45.26 -15.47
CA PRO A 207 -26.19 44.55 -16.70
C PRO A 207 -25.51 43.17 -16.77
N ALA A 208 -26.03 42.30 -17.63
CA ALA A 208 -25.40 41.01 -17.92
C ALA A 208 -23.97 41.21 -18.43
N TYR A 209 -23.06 40.30 -18.07
CA TYR A 209 -21.64 40.32 -18.43
C TYR A 209 -20.90 41.59 -17.99
N SER A 210 -21.29 42.16 -16.85
CA SER A 210 -20.60 43.33 -16.29
C SER A 210 -19.18 42.99 -15.82
N GLN A 211 -18.21 43.77 -16.30
CA GLN A 211 -16.80 43.64 -15.96
C GLN A 211 -16.24 45.01 -15.58
N ASP A 212 -15.59 45.08 -14.43
CA ASP A 212 -14.84 46.24 -13.96
C ASP A 212 -13.69 45.78 -13.06
N THR A 213 -12.47 46.26 -13.31
CA THR A 213 -11.28 45.72 -12.66
C THR A 213 -11.20 46.13 -11.18
N PHE A 214 -11.26 45.14 -10.30
CA PHE A 214 -10.96 45.26 -8.87
C PHE A 214 -9.49 44.93 -8.63
N LYS A 215 -8.81 45.77 -7.84
CA LYS A 215 -7.41 45.54 -7.45
C LYS A 215 -7.20 45.90 -5.99
N VAL A 216 -6.50 45.02 -5.27
CA VAL A 216 -6.09 45.24 -3.87
C VAL A 216 -4.63 44.85 -3.67
N HIS A 217 -3.89 45.70 -2.97
CA HIS A 217 -2.49 45.50 -2.58
C HIS A 217 -2.39 45.53 -1.06
N TYR A 218 -1.98 44.41 -0.46
CA TYR A 218 -2.03 44.21 0.99
C TYR A 218 -0.91 43.31 1.49
N GLU A 219 -0.64 43.36 2.80
CA GLU A 219 0.33 42.50 3.48
C GLU A 219 -0.23 41.07 3.60
N ASN A 220 0.50 40.08 3.10
CA ASN A 220 0.15 38.66 3.25
C ASN A 220 1.42 37.83 3.48
N ASN A 221 1.68 37.49 4.74
CA ASN A 221 2.80 36.63 5.15
C ASN A 221 2.36 35.17 5.42
N SER A 222 1.18 34.77 4.94
CA SER A 222 0.76 33.36 4.96
C SER A 222 1.80 32.48 4.24
N PRO A 223 1.91 31.17 4.55
CA PRO A 223 2.79 30.26 3.82
C PRO A 223 2.35 30.10 2.35
N PHE A 224 3.13 30.65 1.40
CA PHE A 224 2.89 30.49 -0.04
C PHE A 224 3.62 29.25 -0.54
N LEU A 225 2.97 28.09 -0.41
CA LEU A 225 3.48 26.80 -0.88
C LEU A 225 2.76 26.32 -2.13
N THR A 226 3.53 25.72 -3.03
CA THR A 226 2.99 25.05 -4.19
C THR A 226 3.72 23.73 -4.38
N ILE A 227 2.94 22.64 -4.48
CA ILE A 227 3.44 21.35 -4.92
C ILE A 227 3.52 21.41 -6.44
N THR A 228 4.74 21.53 -6.96
CA THR A 228 4.99 21.66 -8.41
C THR A 228 4.70 20.34 -9.13
N SER A 229 5.10 19.22 -8.52
CA SER A 229 4.82 17.87 -8.98
C SER A 229 4.64 16.95 -7.79
N MET A 230 3.62 16.09 -7.86
CA MET A 230 3.42 15.02 -6.91
C MET A 230 3.21 13.70 -7.64
N THR A 231 3.96 12.68 -7.23
CA THR A 231 3.73 11.30 -7.70
C THR A 231 3.28 10.46 -6.53
N ARG A 232 2.02 10.01 -6.55
CA ARG A 232 1.44 9.11 -5.57
C ARG A 232 1.41 7.69 -6.13
N VAL A 233 2.14 6.79 -5.50
CA VAL A 233 2.20 5.37 -5.85
C VAL A 233 1.44 4.59 -4.79
N ILE A 234 0.45 3.81 -5.22
CA ILE A 234 -0.38 2.96 -4.36
C ILE A 234 -0.13 1.52 -4.80
N GLU A 235 0.55 0.75 -3.98
CA GLU A 235 0.84 -0.66 -4.24
C GLU A 235 -0.06 -1.57 -3.42
N VAL A 236 -0.90 -2.36 -4.10
CA VAL A 236 -1.89 -3.23 -3.47
C VAL A 236 -1.35 -4.65 -3.34
N SER A 237 -1.16 -5.14 -2.11
CA SER A 237 -0.79 -6.52 -1.84
C SER A 237 -1.95 -7.32 -1.25
N HIS A 238 -2.28 -8.46 -1.87
CA HIS A 238 -3.32 -9.36 -1.34
C HIS A 238 -2.84 -10.17 -0.14
N TRP A 239 -1.55 -10.08 0.20
CA TRP A 239 -0.99 -10.70 1.40
C TRP A 239 -1.30 -9.94 2.69
N GLY A 240 -1.76 -8.67 2.62
CA GLY A 240 -2.39 -8.02 3.78
C GLY A 240 -2.25 -6.51 3.91
N ASN A 241 -1.46 -5.83 3.08
CA ASN A 241 -1.27 -4.38 3.19
C ASN A 241 -1.39 -3.67 1.83
N ILE A 242 -1.64 -2.38 1.91
CA ILE A 242 -1.55 -1.44 0.80
C ILE A 242 -0.47 -0.44 1.17
N ALA A 243 0.59 -0.34 0.37
CA ALA A 243 1.66 0.62 0.59
C ALA A 243 1.39 1.87 -0.24
N VAL A 244 1.44 3.04 0.38
CA VAL A 244 1.32 4.33 -0.30
C VAL A 244 2.64 5.08 -0.15
N GLU A 245 3.19 5.57 -1.26
CA GLU A 245 4.36 6.44 -1.28
C GLU A 245 4.08 7.67 -2.12
N GLU A 246 4.38 8.85 -1.58
CA GLU A 246 4.21 10.14 -2.24
C GLU A 246 5.56 10.84 -2.36
N ASN A 247 5.96 11.08 -3.61
CA ASN A 247 7.11 11.88 -3.97
C ASN A 247 6.64 13.31 -4.25
N VAL A 248 7.09 14.27 -3.44
CA VAL A 248 6.56 15.64 -3.41
C VAL A 248 7.66 16.65 -3.73
N ASP A 249 7.50 17.36 -4.86
CA ASP A 249 8.29 18.55 -5.20
C ASP A 249 7.57 19.80 -4.73
N LEU A 250 8.12 20.48 -3.74
CA LEU A 250 7.48 21.60 -3.06
C LEU A 250 8.32 22.87 -3.23
N LYS A 251 7.66 23.97 -3.60
CA LYS A 251 8.30 25.27 -3.84
C LYS A 251 7.59 26.36 -3.06
N HIS A 252 8.36 27.28 -2.48
CA HIS A 252 7.82 28.51 -1.95
C HIS A 252 7.60 29.53 -3.08
N THR A 253 6.34 29.87 -3.37
CA THR A 253 5.93 30.70 -4.54
C THR A 253 5.67 32.17 -4.21
N GLY A 254 5.75 32.56 -2.93
CA GLY A 254 5.75 33.97 -2.50
C GLY A 254 6.97 34.78 -2.97
N ALA A 255 7.13 35.98 -2.41
CA ALA A 255 8.19 36.93 -2.79
C ALA A 255 9.59 36.31 -2.60
N VAL A 256 10.42 36.38 -3.64
CA VAL A 256 11.73 35.72 -3.67
C VAL A 256 12.71 36.38 -2.71
N LEU A 257 13.54 35.58 -2.01
CA LEU A 257 14.56 36.12 -1.11
C LEU A 257 15.59 36.96 -1.89
N LYS A 258 15.74 38.21 -1.48
CA LYS A 258 16.76 39.14 -1.97
C LYS A 258 17.90 39.25 -0.97
N GLY A 259 19.12 39.09 -1.47
CA GLY A 259 20.33 39.21 -0.65
C GLY A 259 20.68 37.91 0.09
N PRO A 260 21.62 37.98 1.05
CA PRO A 260 22.11 36.80 1.74
C PRO A 260 21.11 36.29 2.79
N PHE A 261 21.10 34.98 2.99
CA PHE A 261 20.47 34.35 4.15
C PHE A 261 21.43 34.36 5.34
N SER A 262 21.00 34.92 6.46
CA SER A 262 21.71 34.94 7.74
C SER A 262 21.00 34.05 8.75
N ARG A 263 21.58 32.87 9.03
CA ARG A 263 21.08 31.96 10.07
C ARG A 263 21.08 32.60 11.46
N TYR A 264 22.07 33.45 11.72
CA TYR A 264 22.20 34.15 12.99
C TYR A 264 21.02 35.11 13.22
N ASP A 265 20.68 35.93 12.21
CA ASP A 265 19.54 36.85 12.31
C ASP A 265 18.22 36.07 12.39
N TYR A 266 18.08 34.99 11.63
CA TYR A 266 16.90 34.12 11.66
C TYR A 266 16.63 33.52 13.05
N GLN A 267 17.68 33.21 13.81
CA GLN A 267 17.56 32.61 15.14
C GLN A 267 17.42 33.65 16.26
N ARG A 268 18.07 34.81 16.13
CA ARG A 268 18.07 35.84 17.19
C ARG A 268 16.93 36.84 17.08
N GLN A 269 16.40 37.07 15.88
CA GLN A 269 15.29 37.98 15.64
C GLN A 269 14.05 37.18 15.24
N PRO A 270 13.04 37.05 16.13
CA PRO A 270 11.81 36.34 15.82
C PRO A 270 11.07 36.90 14.59
N ASP A 271 11.18 38.21 14.36
CA ASP A 271 10.57 38.91 13.21
C ASP A 271 11.36 38.72 11.90
N SER A 272 12.49 38.01 11.92
CA SER A 272 13.26 37.69 10.71
C SER A 272 12.70 36.44 10.03
N GLY A 273 12.27 36.57 8.78
CA GLY A 273 11.70 35.48 7.98
C GLY A 273 10.25 35.16 8.32
N ILE A 274 9.41 36.18 8.54
CA ILE A 274 7.96 36.02 8.81
C ILE A 274 7.26 35.25 7.68
N SER A 275 7.60 35.55 6.43
CA SER A 275 7.07 34.85 5.25
C SER A 275 7.72 33.49 5.01
N SER A 276 8.74 33.10 5.78
CA SER A 276 9.41 31.81 5.60
C SER A 276 8.64 30.66 6.24
N ILE A 277 8.88 29.45 5.76
CA ILE A 277 8.16 28.26 6.19
C ILE A 277 9.09 27.33 6.94
N ARG A 278 8.71 26.98 8.16
CA ARG A 278 9.50 26.17 9.10
C ARG A 278 9.03 24.72 9.18
N SER A 279 7.71 24.54 9.19
CA SER A 279 7.02 23.26 9.21
C SER A 279 5.66 23.41 8.54
N PHE A 280 5.07 22.28 8.19
CA PHE A 280 3.68 22.12 7.82
C PHE A 280 3.19 20.77 8.33
N LYS A 281 1.87 20.61 8.45
CA LYS A 281 1.27 19.38 8.97
C LYS A 281 0.58 18.62 7.85
N THR A 282 0.85 17.33 7.79
CA THR A 282 0.17 16.35 6.93
C THR A 282 -0.80 15.56 7.78
N ILE A 283 -1.97 15.21 7.22
CA ILE A 283 -3.00 14.44 7.90
C ILE A 283 -3.11 13.12 7.17
N LEU A 284 -2.62 12.07 7.80
CA LEU A 284 -2.65 10.72 7.27
C LEU A 284 -3.92 9.98 7.76
N PRO A 285 -4.39 8.96 7.04
CA PRO A 285 -5.48 8.13 7.52
C PRO A 285 -5.17 7.49 8.87
N ALA A 286 -6.18 7.29 9.72
CA ALA A 286 -6.02 6.77 11.09
C ALA A 286 -5.27 5.43 11.16
N ALA A 287 -5.41 4.60 10.12
CA ALA A 287 -4.78 3.28 10.05
C ALA A 287 -3.35 3.29 9.47
N ALA A 288 -2.74 4.47 9.25
CA ALA A 288 -1.38 4.59 8.75
C ALA A 288 -0.37 3.97 9.73
N GLN A 289 0.41 3.02 9.21
CA GLN A 289 1.49 2.31 9.91
C GLN A 289 2.80 2.50 9.14
N ASP A 290 3.93 2.22 9.83
CA ASP A 290 5.28 2.27 9.24
C ASP A 290 5.60 3.56 8.47
N VAL A 291 5.13 4.71 8.98
CA VAL A 291 5.35 6.01 8.34
C VAL A 291 6.85 6.31 8.28
N TYR A 292 7.37 6.60 7.09
CA TYR A 292 8.73 7.07 6.90
C TYR A 292 8.75 8.39 6.13
N TYR A 293 9.73 9.23 6.49
CA TYR A 293 9.97 10.53 5.88
C TYR A 293 11.44 10.63 5.47
N ARG A 294 11.67 10.72 4.16
CA ARG A 294 12.99 10.67 3.55
C ARG A 294 13.12 11.73 2.48
N ASP A 295 14.34 12.02 2.11
CA ASP A 295 14.67 12.75 0.90
C ASP A 295 15.62 11.92 0.03
N GLU A 296 16.04 12.48 -1.10
CA GLU A 296 16.90 11.81 -2.07
C GLU A 296 18.24 11.35 -1.46
N ILE A 297 18.72 12.05 -0.42
CA ILE A 297 20.00 11.74 0.23
C ILE A 297 19.86 10.89 1.50
N GLY A 298 18.65 10.56 1.93
CA GLY A 298 18.40 9.60 3.00
C GLY A 298 17.32 10.02 3.99
N ASN A 299 17.44 9.57 5.24
CA ASN A 299 16.41 9.82 6.24
C ASN A 299 16.42 11.28 6.73
N VAL A 300 15.22 11.82 6.99
CA VAL A 300 15.04 13.13 7.61
C VAL A 300 14.41 12.93 8.99
N SER A 301 15.17 13.20 10.05
CA SER A 301 14.74 12.94 11.44
C SER A 301 13.90 14.07 12.06
N THR A 302 13.59 15.12 11.29
CA THR A 302 12.86 16.29 11.76
C THR A 302 11.38 16.18 11.41
N SER A 303 10.72 15.19 12.00
CA SER A 303 9.26 15.00 11.93
C SER A 303 8.70 14.63 13.30
N HIS A 304 7.43 14.98 13.54
CA HIS A 304 6.71 14.61 14.75
C HIS A 304 5.37 14.01 14.37
N LEU A 305 5.12 12.77 14.79
CA LEU A 305 3.89 12.05 14.52
C LEU A 305 3.05 11.96 15.79
N LEU A 306 1.78 12.33 15.69
CA LEU A 306 0.78 12.25 16.76
C LEU A 306 -0.40 11.41 16.24
N ILE A 307 -0.65 10.28 16.91
CA ILE A 307 -1.79 9.40 16.59
C ILE A 307 -3.02 9.96 17.31
N LEU A 308 -4.04 10.31 16.54
CA LEU A 308 -5.36 10.74 17.03
C LEU A 308 -6.38 9.61 16.81
N ASP A 309 -7.61 9.80 17.31
CA ASP A 309 -8.66 8.78 17.19
C ASP A 309 -9.18 8.62 15.75
N ASP A 310 -9.16 9.71 14.96
CA ASP A 310 -9.73 9.79 13.62
C ASP A 310 -8.67 9.94 12.51
N SER A 311 -7.41 10.18 12.87
CA SER A 311 -6.34 10.52 11.94
C SER A 311 -4.96 10.35 12.56
N VAL A 312 -3.92 10.44 11.73
CA VAL A 312 -2.54 10.53 12.19
C VAL A 312 -1.96 11.87 11.73
N GLU A 313 -1.73 12.77 12.69
CA GLU A 313 -1.11 14.06 12.44
C GLU A 313 0.41 13.89 12.30
N MET A 314 0.99 14.42 11.22
CA MET A 314 2.42 14.39 10.99
C MET A 314 2.95 15.80 10.72
N GLU A 315 3.63 16.40 11.70
CA GLU A 315 4.35 17.65 11.49
C GLU A 315 5.68 17.37 10.78
N ILE A 316 5.85 17.95 9.60
CA ILE A 316 7.02 17.80 8.75
C ILE A 316 7.85 19.07 8.80
N ARG A 317 9.16 18.93 9.05
CA ARG A 317 10.13 20.00 8.90
C ARG A 317 11.12 19.65 7.79
N PRO A 318 11.20 20.44 6.71
CA PRO A 318 12.25 20.29 5.71
C PRO A 318 13.64 20.54 6.33
N ARG A 319 14.71 20.07 5.68
CA ARG A 319 16.10 20.22 6.19
C ARG A 319 16.51 21.67 6.41
N PHE A 320 15.89 22.59 5.67
CA PHE A 320 16.10 24.04 5.79
C PHE A 320 14.75 24.75 5.66
N PRO A 321 14.57 25.91 6.33
CA PRO A 321 13.36 26.71 6.16
C PRO A 321 13.25 27.18 4.71
N LEU A 322 12.04 27.23 4.18
CA LEU A 322 11.81 27.66 2.81
C LEU A 322 11.56 29.17 2.79
N PHE A 323 12.45 29.90 2.13
CA PHE A 323 12.20 31.28 1.71
C PHE A 323 11.71 31.30 0.25
N GLY A 324 11.12 32.41 -0.18
CA GLY A 324 10.59 32.52 -1.53
C GLY A 324 11.60 32.16 -2.62
N GLY A 325 11.15 31.31 -3.54
CA GLY A 325 11.95 30.75 -4.62
C GLY A 325 12.67 29.44 -4.27
N TRP A 326 12.82 29.09 -2.99
CA TRP A 326 13.46 27.84 -2.58
C TRP A 326 12.54 26.65 -2.85
N LYS A 327 13.16 25.51 -3.11
CA LYS A 327 12.50 24.25 -3.42
C LYS A 327 13.01 23.17 -2.48
N THR A 328 12.15 22.25 -2.11
CA THR A 328 12.49 21.02 -1.42
C THR A 328 11.82 19.86 -2.12
N HIS A 329 12.47 18.71 -2.10
CA HIS A 329 11.92 17.46 -2.59
C HIS A 329 11.98 16.46 -1.43
N TYR A 330 10.89 15.74 -1.21
CA TYR A 330 10.84 14.73 -0.16
C TYR A 330 9.87 13.60 -0.52
N ILE A 331 10.01 12.51 0.22
CA ILE A 331 9.22 11.29 0.08
C ILE A 331 8.58 10.99 1.42
N VAL A 332 7.26 10.82 1.42
CA VAL A 332 6.51 10.29 2.56
C VAL A 332 5.86 8.99 2.12
N GLY A 333 6.05 7.93 2.88
CA GLY A 333 5.36 6.67 2.64
C GLY A 333 4.86 6.03 3.91
N TYR A 334 3.81 5.24 3.78
CA TYR A 334 3.12 4.58 4.87
C TYR A 334 2.37 3.34 4.37
N ASN A 335 2.14 2.40 5.28
CA ASN A 335 1.35 1.20 5.04
C ASN A 335 -0.05 1.36 5.62
N LEU A 336 -1.04 0.82 4.93
CA LEU A 336 -2.42 0.71 5.40
C LEU A 336 -2.83 -0.77 5.44
N PRO A 337 -3.65 -1.18 6.41
CA PRO A 337 -4.24 -2.51 6.40
C PRO A 337 -5.21 -2.64 5.20
N SER A 338 -5.11 -3.74 4.46
CA SER A 338 -5.91 -3.89 3.24
C SER A 338 -7.42 -3.97 3.51
N TYR A 339 -7.85 -4.47 4.66
CA TYR A 339 -9.28 -4.72 4.95
C TYR A 339 -10.14 -3.45 5.04
N GLU A 340 -9.53 -2.27 5.24
CA GLU A 340 -10.27 -1.00 5.35
C GLU A 340 -10.62 -0.41 3.97
N TYR A 341 -9.76 -0.65 2.98
CA TYR A 341 -9.83 -0.02 1.67
C TYR A 341 -10.10 -1.01 0.52
N LEU A 342 -9.95 -2.31 0.77
CA LEU A 342 -10.11 -3.37 -0.23
C LEU A 342 -11.30 -4.27 0.12
N TYR A 343 -12.31 -4.23 -0.74
CA TYR A 343 -13.53 -5.02 -0.65
C TYR A 343 -13.47 -6.20 -1.63
N ASN A 344 -14.01 -7.35 -1.24
CA ASN A 344 -14.08 -8.51 -2.13
C ASN A 344 -15.45 -9.19 -2.11
N LEU A 345 -15.83 -9.74 -3.27
CA LEU A 345 -17.01 -10.58 -3.44
C LEU A 345 -16.68 -11.68 -4.46
N GLY A 346 -16.48 -12.91 -3.99
CA GLY A 346 -15.98 -14.00 -4.84
C GLY A 346 -14.56 -13.71 -5.35
N ASP A 347 -14.42 -13.59 -6.67
CA ASP A 347 -13.18 -13.25 -7.39
C ASP A 347 -13.12 -11.77 -7.83
N GLN A 348 -14.16 -10.98 -7.52
CA GLN A 348 -14.19 -9.54 -7.78
C GLN A 348 -13.63 -8.79 -6.57
N TYR A 349 -12.79 -7.80 -6.85
CA TYR A 349 -12.18 -6.92 -5.87
C TYR A 349 -12.49 -5.47 -6.24
N ALA A 350 -12.71 -4.65 -5.23
CA ALA A 350 -12.90 -3.21 -5.36
C ALA A 350 -11.98 -2.49 -4.36
N LEU A 351 -11.04 -1.71 -4.87
CA LEU A 351 -10.19 -0.81 -4.09
C LEU A 351 -10.85 0.56 -4.05
N LYS A 352 -11.12 1.10 -2.87
CA LYS A 352 -11.62 2.47 -2.70
C LYS A 352 -10.61 3.28 -1.88
N MET A 353 -10.00 4.30 -2.47
CA MET A 353 -9.00 5.15 -1.79
C MET A 353 -9.08 6.59 -2.29
N ARG A 354 -8.55 7.54 -1.51
CA ARG A 354 -8.43 8.94 -1.94
C ARG A 354 -7.50 9.08 -3.14
N PHE A 355 -7.95 9.81 -4.17
CA PHE A 355 -7.14 10.09 -5.37
C PHE A 355 -5.95 11.00 -5.05
N VAL A 356 -6.18 11.98 -4.18
CA VAL A 356 -5.18 12.91 -3.61
C VAL A 356 -5.46 13.00 -2.12
N ASP A 357 -4.43 13.02 -1.27
CA ASP A 357 -4.57 13.22 0.18
C ASP A 357 -4.25 14.64 0.58
N HIS A 358 -4.57 14.91 1.83
CA HIS A 358 -4.07 16.06 2.56
C HIS A 358 -2.55 15.99 2.77
N VAL A 359 -1.82 16.96 2.22
CA VAL A 359 -0.38 17.19 2.42
C VAL A 359 -0.15 18.36 3.37
N PHE A 360 -0.87 19.46 3.19
CA PHE A 360 -0.91 20.63 4.08
C PHE A 360 -2.19 21.46 3.85
N ASP A 361 -2.59 22.24 4.85
CA ASP A 361 -3.80 23.07 4.80
C ASP A 361 -3.79 23.99 3.58
N GLU A 362 -4.92 24.06 2.85
CA GLU A 362 -5.06 24.88 1.64
C GLU A 362 -4.03 24.53 0.55
N GLN A 363 -3.72 23.24 0.38
CA GLN A 363 -2.77 22.79 -0.63
C GLN A 363 -3.14 23.19 -2.05
N VAL A 364 -2.10 23.39 -2.86
CA VAL A 364 -2.20 23.51 -4.32
C VAL A 364 -1.18 22.58 -4.97
N ILE A 365 -1.65 21.81 -5.94
CA ILE A 365 -0.84 20.88 -6.72
C ILE A 365 -0.96 21.23 -8.21
N ASP A 366 0.15 21.61 -8.81
CA ASP A 366 0.20 21.98 -10.22
C ASP A 366 0.04 20.75 -11.12
N SER A 367 0.72 19.65 -10.78
CA SER A 367 0.70 18.39 -11.51
C SER A 367 0.74 17.20 -10.56
N LEU A 368 -0.24 16.31 -10.69
CA LEU A 368 -0.36 15.08 -9.91
C LEU A 368 -0.40 13.88 -10.85
N THR A 369 0.41 12.88 -10.53
CA THR A 369 0.41 11.56 -11.17
C THR A 369 0.08 10.52 -10.12
N VAL A 370 -1.02 9.78 -10.31
CA VAL A 370 -1.39 8.64 -9.48
C VAL A 370 -1.06 7.36 -10.24
N LYS A 371 -0.30 6.48 -9.59
CA LYS A 371 0.03 5.14 -10.06
C LYS A 371 -0.56 4.11 -9.11
N ILE A 372 -1.53 3.32 -9.57
CA ILE A 372 -2.12 2.23 -8.79
C ILE A 372 -1.55 0.92 -9.32
N ILE A 373 -0.66 0.29 -8.53
CA ILE A 373 -0.02 -1.00 -8.84
C ILE A 373 -0.89 -2.10 -8.26
N LEU A 374 -1.59 -2.81 -9.15
CA LEU A 374 -2.44 -3.95 -8.80
C LEU A 374 -1.61 -5.24 -8.69
N PRO A 375 -2.10 -6.31 -8.04
CA PRO A 375 -1.39 -7.59 -8.00
C PRO A 375 -1.21 -8.19 -9.40
N GLU A 376 -0.19 -9.03 -9.53
CA GLU A 376 0.06 -9.81 -10.74
C GLU A 376 -1.17 -10.68 -11.07
N GLY A 377 -1.65 -10.66 -12.32
CA GLY A 377 -2.84 -11.43 -12.72
C GLY A 377 -4.20 -10.75 -12.50
N ALA A 378 -4.23 -9.47 -12.09
CA ALA A 378 -5.44 -8.65 -12.13
C ALA A 378 -5.98 -8.49 -13.56
N LYS A 379 -7.29 -8.69 -13.75
CA LYS A 379 -7.98 -8.64 -15.05
C LYS A 379 -9.25 -7.80 -14.96
N ASN A 380 -9.77 -7.36 -16.12
CA ASN A 380 -11.01 -6.58 -16.23
C ASN A 380 -10.98 -5.35 -15.31
N ILE A 381 -9.98 -4.49 -15.52
CA ILE A 381 -9.72 -3.32 -14.67
C ILE A 381 -10.64 -2.18 -15.10
N GLU A 382 -11.56 -1.79 -14.21
CA GLU A 382 -12.49 -0.69 -14.38
C GLU A 382 -12.23 0.36 -13.30
N ILE A 383 -12.39 1.64 -13.64
CA ILE A 383 -12.03 2.78 -12.81
C ILE A 383 -13.19 3.76 -12.76
N ASP A 384 -13.72 3.98 -11.56
CA ASP A 384 -14.74 4.98 -11.28
C ASP A 384 -14.07 6.19 -10.63
N SER A 385 -14.04 7.28 -11.39
CA SER A 385 -13.38 8.53 -10.99
C SER A 385 -14.43 9.55 -10.54
N PRO A 386 -14.20 10.25 -9.41
CA PRO A 386 -15.17 11.23 -8.89
C PRO A 386 -15.29 12.49 -9.77
N TYR A 387 -14.23 12.81 -10.51
CA TYR A 387 -14.15 13.92 -11.45
C TYR A 387 -13.31 13.54 -12.67
N GLU A 388 -13.32 14.37 -13.70
CA GLU A 388 -12.58 14.13 -14.93
C GLU A 388 -11.06 14.07 -14.68
N ILE A 389 -10.45 12.95 -15.05
CA ILE A 389 -9.00 12.70 -14.96
C ILE A 389 -8.46 12.25 -16.32
N SER A 390 -7.19 12.58 -16.61
CA SER A 390 -6.52 12.17 -17.85
C SER A 390 -5.82 10.82 -17.62
N ARG A 391 -6.41 9.73 -18.12
CA ARG A 391 -5.81 8.39 -18.01
C ARG A 391 -4.77 8.15 -19.10
N ALA A 392 -3.60 7.66 -18.70
CA ALA A 392 -2.56 7.17 -19.61
C ALA A 392 -2.80 5.69 -19.96
N PRO A 393 -2.14 5.15 -21.01
CA PRO A 393 -2.09 3.71 -21.21
C PRO A 393 -1.46 3.03 -19.98
N ASP A 394 -2.01 1.87 -19.61
CA ASP A 394 -1.56 1.11 -18.46
C ASP A 394 -0.11 0.61 -18.68
N GLU A 395 0.67 0.62 -17.61
CA GLU A 395 2.08 0.20 -17.59
C GLU A 395 2.24 -1.18 -16.91
N LEU A 396 3.44 -1.77 -17.01
CA LEU A 396 3.81 -2.95 -16.22
C LEU A 396 4.93 -2.57 -15.23
N HIS A 397 4.77 -3.01 -13.99
CA HIS A 397 5.76 -2.85 -12.93
C HIS A 397 6.29 -4.22 -12.49
N TYR A 398 7.59 -4.31 -12.25
CA TYR A 398 8.26 -5.52 -11.80
C TYR A 398 8.90 -5.26 -10.44
N THR A 399 8.42 -5.97 -9.43
CA THR A 399 8.97 -6.01 -8.08
C THR A 399 9.42 -7.43 -7.73
N TYR A 400 9.64 -7.70 -6.44
CA TYR A 400 10.03 -9.02 -5.94
C TYR A 400 8.96 -10.07 -6.25
N LEU A 401 9.40 -11.27 -6.64
CA LEU A 401 8.56 -12.45 -6.91
C LEU A 401 7.56 -12.32 -8.07
N ASP A 402 7.69 -11.28 -8.91
CA ASP A 402 6.89 -11.14 -10.14
C ASP A 402 7.46 -11.98 -11.29
N THR A 403 6.58 -12.53 -12.15
CA THR A 403 6.99 -13.38 -13.28
C THR A 403 6.70 -12.77 -14.65
N PHE A 404 5.51 -12.20 -14.84
CA PHE A 404 5.05 -11.51 -16.04
C PHE A 404 4.75 -10.02 -15.80
N GLY A 405 4.72 -9.58 -14.55
CA GLY A 405 4.64 -8.18 -14.14
C GLY A 405 3.24 -7.77 -13.68
N ARG A 406 3.22 -6.70 -12.89
CA ARG A 406 2.03 -6.16 -12.25
C ARG A 406 1.45 -5.02 -13.08
N PRO A 407 0.13 -5.02 -13.38
CA PRO A 407 -0.48 -3.93 -14.12
C PRO A 407 -0.56 -2.66 -13.27
N VAL A 408 -0.22 -1.52 -13.89
CA VAL A 408 -0.23 -0.20 -13.26
C VAL A 408 -1.19 0.72 -14.00
N ILE A 409 -2.17 1.24 -13.26
CA ILE A 409 -3.06 2.29 -13.76
C ILE A 409 -2.37 3.62 -13.54
N VAL A 410 -2.24 4.42 -14.60
CA VAL A 410 -1.62 5.75 -14.53
C VAL A 410 -2.64 6.82 -14.85
N ALA A 411 -2.87 7.71 -13.90
CA ALA A 411 -3.80 8.84 -14.03
C ALA A 411 -3.07 10.17 -13.77
N TYR A 412 -3.34 11.14 -14.63
CA TYR A 412 -2.81 12.49 -14.54
C TYR A 412 -3.92 13.49 -14.26
N LYS A 413 -3.64 14.45 -13.38
CA LYS A 413 -4.51 15.60 -13.15
C LYS A 413 -3.65 16.83 -12.83
N LYS A 414 -4.16 18.00 -13.18
CA LYS A 414 -3.52 19.30 -12.95
C LYS A 414 -4.43 20.20 -12.15
N ASN A 415 -3.81 21.17 -11.49
CA ASN A 415 -4.46 22.23 -10.72
C ASN A 415 -5.44 21.70 -9.67
N LEU A 416 -4.93 20.89 -8.74
CA LEU A 416 -5.69 20.34 -7.64
C LEU A 416 -5.57 21.20 -6.39
N VAL A 417 -6.66 21.24 -5.63
CA VAL A 417 -6.78 21.90 -4.33
C VAL A 417 -7.44 20.93 -3.35
N GLU A 418 -7.49 21.30 -2.07
CA GLU A 418 -8.04 20.48 -0.98
C GLU A 418 -9.45 19.91 -1.26
N GLN A 419 -10.33 20.67 -1.92
CA GLN A 419 -11.69 20.22 -2.31
C GLN A 419 -11.70 19.02 -3.29
N HIS A 420 -10.55 18.65 -3.85
CA HIS A 420 -10.42 17.47 -4.72
C HIS A 420 -10.06 16.19 -3.99
N ILE A 421 -9.93 16.22 -2.65
CA ILE A 421 -9.75 15.02 -1.83
C ILE A 421 -11.06 14.22 -1.87
N GLN A 422 -11.14 13.30 -2.83
CA GLN A 422 -12.28 12.42 -3.06
C GLN A 422 -11.79 11.02 -3.39
N ASP A 423 -12.66 10.04 -3.19
CA ASP A 423 -12.32 8.63 -3.38
C ASP A 423 -12.44 8.22 -4.85
N ILE A 424 -11.42 7.52 -5.34
CA ILE A 424 -11.40 6.75 -6.58
C ILE A 424 -11.69 5.29 -6.25
N VAL A 425 -12.51 4.63 -7.08
CA VAL A 425 -12.79 3.19 -6.95
C VAL A 425 -12.23 2.44 -8.16
N VAL A 426 -11.48 1.37 -7.91
CA VAL A 426 -10.93 0.49 -8.94
C VAL A 426 -11.48 -0.91 -8.76
N HIS A 427 -12.21 -1.38 -9.76
CA HIS A 427 -12.75 -2.73 -9.83
C HIS A 427 -11.84 -3.62 -10.68
N TYR A 428 -11.53 -4.82 -10.20
CA TYR A 428 -10.78 -5.82 -10.95
C TYR A 428 -11.14 -7.23 -10.49
N THR A 429 -10.86 -8.20 -11.36
CA THR A 429 -10.99 -9.63 -11.04
C THR A 429 -9.62 -10.24 -10.78
N PHE A 430 -9.52 -11.07 -9.74
CA PHE A 430 -8.28 -11.71 -9.34
C PHE A 430 -8.55 -13.12 -8.83
N ASN A 431 -7.84 -14.11 -9.41
CA ASN A 431 -7.95 -15.50 -8.98
C ASN A 431 -7.05 -15.75 -7.78
N LYS A 432 -7.64 -16.05 -6.62
CA LYS A 432 -6.91 -16.30 -5.36
C LYS A 432 -5.87 -17.42 -5.46
N VAL A 433 -6.07 -18.42 -6.31
CA VAL A 433 -5.11 -19.52 -6.50
C VAL A 433 -3.78 -19.02 -7.07
N LEU A 434 -3.82 -17.91 -7.83
CA LEU A 434 -2.63 -17.33 -8.45
C LEU A 434 -1.64 -16.82 -7.41
N MET A 435 -2.07 -16.45 -6.20
CA MET A 435 -1.16 -16.07 -5.10
C MET A 435 -0.18 -17.18 -4.71
N LEU A 436 -0.54 -18.45 -4.93
CA LEU A 436 0.35 -19.59 -4.63
C LEU A 436 1.58 -19.64 -5.54
N GLN A 437 1.59 -18.88 -6.65
CA GLN A 437 2.75 -18.83 -7.54
C GLN A 437 3.98 -18.25 -6.85
N GLU A 438 3.82 -17.24 -5.97
CA GLU A 438 4.95 -16.53 -5.38
C GLU A 438 5.75 -17.45 -4.42
N PRO A 439 5.13 -18.21 -3.48
CA PRO A 439 5.86 -19.19 -2.69
C PRO A 439 6.44 -20.32 -3.54
N LEU A 440 5.72 -20.78 -4.57
CA LEU A 440 6.19 -21.85 -5.45
C LEU A 440 7.42 -21.44 -6.27
N LEU A 441 7.53 -20.17 -6.64
CA LEU A 441 8.71 -19.62 -7.31
C LEU A 441 9.96 -19.74 -6.43
N VAL A 442 9.83 -19.42 -5.14
CA VAL A 442 10.91 -19.58 -4.16
C VAL A 442 11.27 -21.06 -3.98
N VAL A 443 10.27 -21.94 -3.82
CA VAL A 443 10.48 -23.39 -3.69
C VAL A 443 11.21 -23.94 -4.91
N ALA A 444 10.83 -23.54 -6.12
CA ALA A 444 11.47 -23.96 -7.35
C ALA A 444 12.95 -23.52 -7.40
N ALA A 445 13.27 -22.30 -6.99
CA ALA A 445 14.64 -21.81 -6.92
C ALA A 445 15.52 -22.65 -5.97
N PHE A 446 15.03 -22.94 -4.76
CA PHE A 446 15.72 -23.82 -3.82
C PHE A 446 15.82 -25.27 -4.33
N TYR A 447 14.78 -25.78 -4.97
CA TYR A 447 14.78 -27.12 -5.54
C TYR A 447 15.85 -27.27 -6.62
N ILE A 448 15.99 -26.27 -7.51
CA ILE A 448 17.03 -26.25 -8.54
C ILE A 448 18.43 -26.27 -7.91
N LEU A 449 18.64 -25.52 -6.82
CA LEU A 449 19.91 -25.53 -6.09
C LEU A 449 20.24 -26.94 -5.57
N PHE A 450 19.31 -27.58 -4.84
CA PHE A 450 19.53 -28.93 -4.31
C PHE A 450 19.70 -29.97 -5.42
N PHE A 451 18.92 -29.86 -6.49
CA PHE A 451 19.04 -30.75 -7.65
C PHE A 451 20.40 -30.60 -8.34
N THR A 452 20.90 -29.36 -8.45
CA THR A 452 22.24 -29.08 -8.98
C THR A 452 23.32 -29.70 -8.10
N VAL A 453 23.19 -29.60 -6.77
CA VAL A 453 24.11 -30.27 -5.82
C VAL A 453 24.05 -31.79 -5.99
N ILE A 454 22.86 -32.38 -6.12
CA ILE A 454 22.68 -33.83 -6.36
C ILE A 454 23.38 -34.24 -7.65
N ILE A 455 23.23 -33.49 -8.73
CA ILE A 455 23.94 -33.76 -9.99
C ILE A 455 25.45 -33.67 -9.74
N TYR A 456 25.92 -32.59 -9.13
CA TYR A 456 27.34 -32.34 -8.91
C TYR A 456 28.03 -33.46 -8.12
N VAL A 457 27.42 -33.95 -7.03
CA VAL A 457 28.00 -35.05 -6.22
C VAL A 457 27.91 -36.43 -6.87
N ARG A 458 27.18 -36.55 -7.99
CA ARG A 458 27.08 -37.80 -8.77
C ARG A 458 27.97 -37.80 -10.00
N LEU A 459 28.59 -36.67 -10.33
CA LEU A 459 29.54 -36.56 -11.44
C LEU A 459 30.96 -36.74 -10.90
N ASP A 460 31.54 -37.90 -11.20
CA ASP A 460 32.88 -38.30 -10.77
C ASP A 460 33.97 -37.35 -11.34
N PHE A 461 33.82 -36.87 -12.58
CA PHE A 461 34.76 -36.02 -13.32
C PHE A 461 36.26 -36.39 -13.20
N SER A 462 36.58 -37.58 -12.71
CA SER A 462 37.95 -38.06 -12.54
C SER A 462 38.51 -38.58 -13.85
N ILE A 463 39.73 -38.16 -14.17
CA ILE A 463 40.45 -38.59 -15.38
C ILE A 463 41.15 -39.94 -15.11
N THR A 464 41.71 -40.12 -13.91
CA THR A 464 42.35 -41.37 -13.46
C THR A 464 41.78 -41.76 -12.10
N LYS A 465 41.24 -42.98 -11.99
CA LYS A 465 40.69 -43.50 -10.73
C LYS A 465 41.80 -44.07 -9.84
N ASP A 466 41.81 -43.68 -8.56
CA ASP A 466 42.69 -44.26 -7.54
C ASP A 466 42.02 -45.48 -6.88
N PRO A 467 42.43 -46.72 -7.20
CA PRO A 467 41.83 -47.92 -6.63
C PRO A 467 42.03 -48.03 -5.12
N ALA A 468 43.08 -47.42 -4.56
CA ALA A 468 43.32 -47.44 -3.12
C ALA A 468 42.32 -46.55 -2.35
N ALA A 469 41.96 -45.39 -2.92
CA ALA A 469 40.91 -44.54 -2.37
C ALA A 469 39.53 -45.21 -2.43
N GLU A 470 39.21 -45.89 -3.54
CA GLU A 470 37.94 -46.63 -3.69
C GLU A 470 37.83 -47.78 -2.69
N ALA A 471 38.92 -48.55 -2.48
CA ALA A 471 38.96 -49.60 -1.47
C ALA A 471 38.69 -49.05 -0.05
N ARG A 472 39.29 -47.91 0.31
CA ARG A 472 38.99 -47.23 1.60
C ARG A 472 37.51 -46.87 1.74
N MET A 473 36.88 -46.35 0.68
CA MET A 473 35.44 -46.01 0.69
C MET A 473 34.55 -47.24 0.87
N LYS A 474 34.88 -48.36 0.20
CA LYS A 474 34.17 -49.64 0.37
C LYS A 474 34.29 -50.18 1.79
N VAL A 475 35.50 -50.14 2.35
CA VAL A 475 35.76 -50.55 3.74
C VAL A 475 34.96 -49.69 4.73
N ALA A 476 34.92 -48.37 4.56
CA ALA A 476 34.12 -47.48 5.40
C ALA A 476 32.62 -47.80 5.32
N CYS A 477 32.09 -48.00 4.10
CA CYS A 477 30.68 -48.36 3.90
C CYS A 477 30.30 -49.69 4.57
N ILE A 478 31.16 -50.71 4.46
CA ILE A 478 30.92 -52.01 5.10
C ILE A 478 31.00 -51.88 6.63
N THR A 479 31.92 -51.06 7.14
CA THR A 479 32.11 -50.85 8.58
C THR A 479 30.89 -50.16 9.21
N GLU A 480 30.34 -49.14 8.56
CA GLU A 480 29.08 -48.49 8.99
C GLU A 480 27.89 -49.47 9.04
N GLN A 481 27.81 -50.39 8.07
CA GLN A 481 26.79 -51.45 8.07
C GLN A 481 26.99 -52.41 9.26
N VAL A 482 28.23 -52.78 9.57
CA VAL A 482 28.54 -53.60 10.75
C VAL A 482 28.12 -52.87 12.03
N LEU A 483 28.50 -51.59 12.19
CA LEU A 483 28.15 -50.78 13.36
C LEU A 483 26.62 -50.72 13.56
N THR A 484 25.86 -50.49 12.49
CA THR A 484 24.39 -50.49 12.51
C THR A 484 23.81 -51.82 13.00
N LEU A 485 24.33 -52.95 12.49
CA LEU A 485 23.86 -54.28 12.88
C LEU A 485 24.23 -54.66 14.32
N VAL A 486 25.38 -54.20 14.82
CA VAL A 486 25.81 -54.43 16.20
C VAL A 486 24.95 -53.63 17.18
N ASN A 487 24.67 -52.37 16.88
CA ASN A 487 23.73 -51.57 17.65
C ASN A 487 22.33 -52.20 17.72
N LYS A 488 21.87 -52.80 16.61
CA LYS A 488 20.63 -53.57 16.57
C LYS A 488 20.66 -54.80 17.49
N ARG A 489 21.80 -55.51 17.59
CA ARG A 489 21.97 -56.63 18.56
C ARG A 489 21.93 -56.16 20.01
N ILE A 490 22.61 -55.07 20.33
CA ILE A 490 22.60 -54.51 21.69
C ILE A 490 21.16 -54.10 22.07
N GLY A 491 20.41 -53.50 21.14
CA GLY A 491 18.98 -53.21 21.31
C GLY A 491 18.13 -54.46 21.57
N LEU A 492 18.41 -55.56 20.85
CA LEU A 492 17.73 -56.84 21.03
C LEU A 492 17.93 -57.41 22.45
N TYR A 493 19.13 -57.28 23.03
CA TYR A 493 19.38 -57.71 24.42
C TYR A 493 18.59 -56.87 25.43
N ARG A 494 18.52 -55.55 25.23
CA ARG A 494 17.72 -54.67 26.10
C ARG A 494 16.23 -55.02 26.05
N HIS A 495 15.71 -55.27 24.84
CA HIS A 495 14.32 -55.69 24.67
C HIS A 495 14.03 -57.03 25.35
N PHE A 496 14.97 -57.97 25.29
CA PHE A 496 14.83 -59.24 25.99
C PHE A 496 14.91 -59.07 27.51
N ASP A 497 15.77 -58.19 28.03
CA ASP A 497 15.80 -57.86 29.47
C ASP A 497 14.46 -57.32 29.98
N GLU A 498 13.78 -56.47 29.20
CA GLU A 498 12.43 -56.01 29.51
C GLU A 498 11.43 -57.17 29.57
N THR A 499 11.55 -58.12 28.65
CA THR A 499 10.73 -59.34 28.63
C THR A 499 10.96 -60.19 29.89
N VAL A 500 12.22 -60.34 30.32
CA VAL A 500 12.58 -61.01 31.58
C VAL A 500 12.03 -60.27 32.79
N ASN A 501 12.07 -58.93 32.80
CA ASN A 501 11.50 -58.11 33.86
C ASN A 501 9.97 -58.22 33.93
N ARG A 502 9.29 -58.25 32.79
CA ARG A 502 7.85 -58.48 32.71
C ARG A 502 7.48 -59.86 33.24
N TYR A 503 8.24 -60.89 32.89
CA TYR A 503 8.05 -62.25 33.41
C TYR A 503 8.14 -62.31 34.94
N LYS A 504 9.12 -61.61 35.55
CA LYS A 504 9.25 -61.53 37.02
C LYS A 504 7.98 -60.98 37.70
N GLN A 505 7.19 -60.15 37.01
CA GLN A 505 5.96 -59.55 37.53
C GLN A 505 4.71 -60.39 37.18
N SER A 506 4.56 -60.80 35.92
CA SER A 506 3.36 -61.47 35.40
C SER A 506 3.35 -62.98 35.63
N ARG A 507 4.52 -63.60 35.86
CA ARG A 507 4.74 -65.06 35.91
C ARG A 507 4.35 -65.81 34.64
N ASP A 508 4.19 -65.10 33.52
CA ASP A 508 3.82 -65.71 32.25
C ASP A 508 5.04 -66.31 31.52
N ILE A 509 5.24 -67.61 31.71
CA ILE A 509 6.34 -68.37 31.10
C ILE A 509 6.22 -68.48 29.57
N SER A 510 5.01 -68.34 29.01
CA SER A 510 4.80 -68.45 27.56
C SER A 510 5.41 -67.26 26.82
N THR A 511 5.24 -66.06 27.37
CA THR A 511 5.84 -64.81 26.87
C THR A 511 7.37 -64.79 27.01
N LEU A 512 7.91 -65.40 28.08
CA LEU A 512 9.38 -65.51 28.22
C LEU A 512 9.98 -66.46 27.18
N ASN A 513 9.36 -67.63 26.99
CA ASN A 513 9.82 -68.61 26.00
C ASN A 513 9.73 -68.09 24.56
N SER A 514 8.66 -67.35 24.24
CA SER A 514 8.53 -66.70 22.92
C SER A 514 9.57 -65.61 22.73
N GLY A 515 9.80 -64.75 23.73
CA GLY A 515 10.85 -63.73 23.71
C GLY A 515 12.26 -64.34 23.55
N LYS A 516 12.52 -65.47 24.21
CA LYS A 516 13.80 -66.20 24.10
C LYS A 516 14.00 -66.75 22.69
N LYS A 517 12.97 -67.34 22.11
CA LYS A 517 12.99 -67.83 20.73
C LYS A 517 13.19 -66.70 19.73
N SER A 518 12.57 -65.53 19.95
CA SER A 518 12.77 -64.33 19.12
C SER A 518 14.22 -63.85 19.19
N LEU A 519 14.75 -63.66 20.41
CA LEU A 519 16.15 -63.29 20.66
C LEU A 519 17.10 -64.24 19.93
N GLU A 520 16.94 -65.55 20.07
CA GLU A 520 17.82 -66.53 19.43
C GLU A 520 17.74 -66.49 17.91
N THR A 521 16.55 -66.32 17.34
CA THR A 521 16.31 -66.28 15.89
C THR A 521 16.88 -65.01 15.28
N GLU A 522 16.56 -63.85 15.84
CA GLU A 522 17.04 -62.55 15.37
C GLU A 522 18.55 -62.38 15.56
N HIS A 523 19.08 -62.83 16.71
CA HIS A 523 20.52 -62.84 16.94
C HIS A 523 21.26 -63.70 15.91
N LYS A 524 20.71 -64.88 15.57
CA LYS A 524 21.29 -65.75 14.53
C LYS A 524 21.27 -65.08 13.15
N ALA A 525 20.18 -64.40 12.80
CA ALA A 525 20.07 -63.67 11.54
C ALA A 525 21.13 -62.54 11.47
N LEU A 526 21.21 -61.70 12.50
CA LEU A 526 22.22 -60.63 12.59
C LEU A 526 23.66 -61.19 12.62
N THR A 527 23.86 -62.38 13.19
CA THR A 527 25.14 -63.12 13.15
C THR A 527 25.53 -63.54 11.75
N SER A 528 24.58 -64.07 11.00
CA SER A 528 24.82 -64.42 9.60
C SER A 528 25.12 -63.19 8.74
N GLU A 529 24.39 -62.08 8.93
CA GLU A 529 24.61 -60.84 8.17
C GLU A 529 25.98 -60.21 8.46
N ILE A 530 26.38 -60.10 9.74
CA ILE A 530 27.69 -59.55 10.09
C ILE A 530 28.82 -60.49 9.61
N ALA A 531 28.63 -61.81 9.62
CA ALA A 531 29.61 -62.74 9.07
C ALA A 531 29.80 -62.57 7.54
N LEU A 532 28.72 -62.25 6.82
CA LEU A 532 28.82 -61.90 5.39
C LEU A 532 29.59 -60.59 5.19
N LEU A 533 29.32 -59.55 5.98
CA LEU A 533 30.06 -58.27 5.92
C LEU A 533 31.54 -58.45 6.29
N GLN A 534 31.84 -59.26 7.30
CA GLN A 534 33.20 -59.62 7.67
C GLN A 534 33.95 -60.31 6.52
N SER A 535 33.29 -61.22 5.79
CA SER A 535 33.89 -61.88 4.62
C SER A 535 34.22 -60.89 3.49
N ARG A 536 33.39 -59.85 3.33
CA ARG A 536 33.63 -58.75 2.38
C ARG A 536 34.80 -57.87 2.82
N LEU A 537 34.89 -57.50 4.11
CA LEU A 537 36.06 -56.77 4.65
C LEU A 537 37.37 -57.53 4.42
N LYS A 538 37.35 -58.85 4.58
CA LYS A 538 38.51 -59.71 4.29
C LYS A 538 38.91 -59.70 2.82
N THR A 539 37.93 -59.65 1.92
CA THR A 539 38.15 -59.61 0.46
C THR A 539 38.77 -58.29 0.03
N GLU A 540 38.41 -57.18 0.68
CA GLU A 540 39.01 -55.85 0.47
C GLU A 540 40.36 -55.68 1.18
N GLY A 541 40.88 -56.71 1.85
CA GLY A 541 42.21 -56.70 2.50
C GLY A 541 42.31 -55.84 3.76
N SER A 542 41.20 -55.61 4.47
CA SER A 542 41.16 -54.76 5.66
C SER A 542 41.44 -55.50 6.96
N ASP A 543 42.36 -54.97 7.77
CA ASP A 543 42.68 -55.44 9.13
C ASP A 543 41.48 -55.32 10.09
N LEU A 544 40.45 -54.54 9.72
CA LEU A 544 39.20 -54.40 10.50
C LEU A 544 38.41 -55.72 10.56
N CYS A 545 38.65 -56.67 9.62
CA CYS A 545 38.04 -57.99 9.66
C CYS A 545 38.32 -58.72 10.99
N ASP A 546 39.53 -58.60 11.53
CA ASP A 546 39.93 -59.27 12.77
C ASP A 546 39.23 -58.65 13.99
N ARG A 547 39.06 -57.33 13.99
CA ARG A 547 38.29 -56.59 15.01
C ARG A 547 36.82 -56.99 15.01
N VAL A 548 36.20 -57.11 13.84
CA VAL A 548 34.82 -57.61 13.71
C VAL A 548 34.72 -59.06 14.21
N SER A 549 35.74 -59.90 13.96
CA SER A 549 35.77 -61.27 14.48
C SER A 549 35.84 -61.32 16.01
N GLU A 550 36.68 -60.48 16.62
CA GLU A 550 36.81 -60.37 18.08
C GLU A 550 35.49 -59.90 18.70
N MET A 551 34.87 -58.88 18.12
CA MET A 551 33.57 -58.37 18.55
C MET A 551 32.48 -59.45 18.47
N GLN A 552 32.44 -60.28 17.42
CA GLN A 552 31.49 -61.39 17.34
C GLN A 552 31.69 -62.43 18.46
N LYS A 553 32.93 -62.68 18.88
CA LYS A 553 33.22 -63.59 20.00
C LYS A 553 32.74 -63.02 21.33
N LEU A 554 32.94 -61.71 21.56
CA LEU A 554 32.45 -61.03 22.76
C LEU A 554 30.92 -60.98 22.78
N ASP A 555 30.28 -60.70 21.65
CA ASP A 555 28.82 -60.67 21.52
C ASP A 555 28.17 -62.05 21.81
N ALA A 556 28.81 -63.14 21.38
CA ALA A 556 28.36 -64.49 21.73
C ALA A 556 28.36 -64.71 23.26
N GLN A 557 29.37 -64.21 23.96
CA GLN A 557 29.43 -64.28 25.44
C GLN A 557 28.35 -63.40 26.08
N VAL A 558 28.07 -62.21 25.53
CA VAL A 558 26.97 -61.35 25.99
C VAL A 558 25.63 -62.07 25.86
N LYS A 559 25.36 -62.71 24.72
CA LYS A 559 24.16 -63.53 24.52
C LYS A 559 24.04 -64.65 25.56
N GLU A 560 25.11 -65.38 25.83
CA GLU A 560 25.09 -66.44 26.84
C GLU A 560 24.73 -65.90 28.23
N LEU A 561 25.27 -64.74 28.62
CA LEU A 561 24.93 -64.08 29.88
C LEU A 561 23.47 -63.59 29.93
N VAL A 562 22.95 -63.08 28.81
CA VAL A 562 21.54 -62.65 28.66
C VAL A 562 20.59 -63.85 28.74
N LEU A 563 20.93 -64.99 28.15
CA LEU A 563 20.15 -66.21 28.32
C LEU A 563 20.25 -66.78 29.73
N LYS A 564 21.43 -66.66 30.37
CA LYS A 564 21.64 -67.07 31.76
C LYS A 564 20.84 -66.22 32.74
N SER A 565 20.68 -64.91 32.52
CA SER A 565 19.85 -64.05 33.37
C SER A 565 18.38 -64.45 33.30
N ALA A 566 17.87 -64.84 32.13
CA ALA A 566 16.52 -65.38 31.97
C ALA A 566 16.31 -66.69 32.76
N VAL A 567 17.28 -67.62 32.69
CA VAL A 567 17.20 -68.89 33.43
C VAL A 567 17.22 -68.67 34.95
N GLU A 568 18.03 -67.73 35.46
CA GLU A 568 18.03 -67.39 36.88
C GLU A 568 16.71 -66.73 37.32
N ALA A 569 16.10 -65.90 36.45
CA ALA A 569 14.78 -65.32 36.69
C ALA A 569 13.67 -66.39 36.73
N GLU A 570 13.71 -67.40 35.84
CA GLU A 570 12.83 -68.58 35.89
C GLU A 570 12.98 -69.35 37.20
N ARG A 571 14.22 -69.59 37.66
CA ARG A 571 14.49 -70.30 38.92
C ARG A 571 13.99 -69.52 40.14
N LEU A 572 14.11 -68.19 40.13
CA LEU A 572 13.57 -67.33 41.18
C LEU A 572 12.03 -67.42 41.24
N VAL A 573 11.35 -67.22 40.10
CA VAL A 573 9.88 -67.23 40.04
C VAL A 573 9.31 -68.62 40.36
N ALA A 574 10.00 -69.70 39.96
CA ALA A 574 9.64 -71.08 40.29
C ALA A 574 9.95 -71.48 41.76
N GLY A 575 10.48 -70.58 42.58
CA GLY A 575 10.83 -70.84 43.99
C GLY A 575 12.04 -71.76 44.19
N LYS A 576 12.80 -72.05 43.13
CA LYS A 576 13.99 -72.93 43.14
C LYS A 576 15.28 -72.20 43.49
N LEU A 577 15.23 -70.89 43.71
CA LEU A 577 16.36 -70.03 44.05
C LEU A 577 15.94 -69.00 45.10
N LYS A 578 16.75 -68.84 46.16
CA LYS A 578 16.51 -67.83 47.20
C LYS A 578 16.74 -66.42 46.63
N LYS A 579 15.95 -65.44 47.08
CA LYS A 579 16.02 -64.05 46.63
C LYS A 579 17.40 -63.44 46.79
N ASP A 580 18.07 -63.68 47.93
CA ASP A 580 19.40 -63.12 48.20
C ASP A 580 20.46 -63.68 47.24
N THR A 581 20.41 -64.99 46.97
CA THR A 581 21.30 -65.65 46.00
C THR A 581 21.03 -65.17 44.56
N TYR A 582 19.78 -64.90 44.20
CA TYR A 582 19.44 -64.32 42.90
C TYR A 582 20.03 -62.91 42.73
N ILE A 583 19.93 -62.06 43.75
CA ILE A 583 20.46 -60.68 43.70
C ILE A 583 21.98 -60.69 43.52
N GLU A 584 22.69 -61.59 44.21
CA GLU A 584 24.14 -61.77 44.03
C GLU A 584 24.49 -62.27 42.61
N ASN A 585 23.75 -63.25 42.09
CA ASN A 585 23.93 -63.78 40.74
C ASN A 585 23.63 -62.73 39.66
N GLU A 586 22.55 -61.97 39.81
CA GLU A 586 22.14 -60.90 38.88
C GLU A 586 23.19 -59.78 38.85
N LYS A 587 23.73 -59.39 40.02
CA LYS A 587 24.82 -58.41 40.11
C LYS A 587 26.09 -58.89 39.40
N LEU A 588 26.45 -60.17 39.56
CA LEU A 588 27.62 -60.76 38.90
C LEU A 588 27.44 -60.86 37.38
N ILE A 589 26.26 -61.33 36.92
CA ILE A 589 25.94 -61.47 35.49
C ILE A 589 25.85 -60.10 34.82
N SER A 590 25.17 -59.13 35.44
CA SER A 590 25.04 -57.77 34.93
C SER A 590 26.39 -57.05 34.87
N GLY A 591 27.23 -57.20 35.90
CA GLY A 591 28.59 -56.64 35.91
C GLY A 591 29.48 -57.20 34.80
N LYS A 592 29.48 -58.52 34.60
CA LYS A 592 30.23 -59.17 33.49
C LYS A 592 29.67 -58.77 32.12
N ARG A 593 28.35 -58.65 32.00
CA ARG A 593 27.72 -58.20 30.75
C ARG A 593 28.12 -56.77 30.43
N GLN A 594 28.11 -55.87 31.41
CA GLN A 594 28.54 -54.50 31.22
C GLN A 594 30.01 -54.42 30.79
N GLU A 595 30.89 -55.22 31.40
CA GLU A 595 32.30 -55.29 31.00
C GLU A 595 32.46 -55.73 29.52
N LEU A 596 31.72 -56.76 29.10
CA LEU A 596 31.77 -57.24 27.71
C LEU A 596 31.20 -56.25 26.72
N VAL A 597 30.09 -55.57 27.05
CA VAL A 597 29.51 -54.51 26.22
C VAL A 597 30.49 -53.34 26.12
N THR A 598 31.12 -52.92 27.22
CA THR A 598 32.17 -51.91 27.19
C THR A 598 33.32 -52.31 26.28
N LYS A 599 33.77 -53.58 26.29
CA LYS A 599 34.81 -54.05 25.36
C LYS A 599 34.35 -54.02 23.90
N ILE A 600 33.09 -54.35 23.63
CA ILE A 600 32.49 -54.24 22.29
C ILE A 600 32.49 -52.77 21.85
N ASP A 601 32.06 -51.85 22.71
CA ASP A 601 32.05 -50.41 22.41
C ASP A 601 33.46 -49.88 22.09
N HIS A 602 34.50 -50.30 22.81
CA HIS A 602 35.88 -49.93 22.50
C HIS A 602 36.36 -50.46 21.14
N ILE A 603 35.88 -51.65 20.73
CA ILE A 603 36.17 -52.18 19.39
C ILE A 603 35.42 -51.37 18.34
N LEU A 604 34.16 -51.01 18.58
CA LEU A 604 33.35 -50.20 17.68
C LEU A 604 33.90 -48.78 17.50
N ASP A 605 34.42 -48.14 18.56
CA ASP A 605 35.07 -46.82 18.47
C ASP A 605 36.37 -46.86 17.67
N ALA A 606 36.97 -48.05 17.52
CA ALA A 606 38.19 -48.27 16.78
C ALA A 606 37.94 -48.76 15.34
N LEU A 607 36.70 -49.10 14.98
CA LEU A 607 36.26 -49.45 13.63
C LEU A 607 35.95 -48.17 12.84
#